data_AF-A0AAV2E106-F1
#
_entry.id   AF-A0AAV2E106-F1
#
_cell.length_a   1.000
_cell.length_b   1.000
_cell.length_c   1.000
_cell.angle_alpha   90.00
_cell.angle_beta   90.00
_cell.angle_gamma   90.00
#
_symmetry.space_group_name_H-M   'P 1'
#
loop_
_entity.id
_entity.type
_entity.pdbx_description
1 polymer ?
#
loop_
_entity_poly.entity_id
_entity_poly.type
_entity_poly.pdbx_seq_one_letter_code
_entity_poly.pdbx_strand_id
1 'polypeptide(L)'
;MSRPQDPHRPFFPLGNPFRRILPKGLQMSTRLISILNSFEETLAERLRKLIPEDQGDVLSLTWMKLAMESLCETRTDMKTLITDLDLPVIGWDQNWIDVYLDDSMRLLDICIALSSEISGLNQGHLLLQYALHNLESGTPECCMKARSALDNWRHHIYSKNPRVQSCRSILESLVETLNLPKVKNSSKGKVLMHAVEDISR
;
A
#
# COMPACT_ATOMS: atom_id res chain seq x y z
N MET A 1 30.60 1.72 -34.15
CA MET A 1 30.94 1.34 -32.77
C MET A 1 29.68 1.47 -31.93
N SER A 2 29.11 0.33 -31.53
CA SER A 2 27.80 0.25 -30.88
C SER A 2 27.92 0.56 -29.40
N ARG A 3 27.03 1.43 -28.89
CA ARG A 3 26.89 1.72 -27.45
C ARG A 3 26.49 0.44 -26.69
N PRO A 4 27.04 0.18 -25.49
CA PRO A 4 26.56 -0.90 -24.64
C PRO A 4 25.12 -0.59 -24.18
N GLN A 5 24.27 -1.62 -24.20
CA GLN A 5 22.88 -1.56 -23.77
C GLN A 5 22.79 -1.21 -22.28
N ASP A 6 21.94 -0.25 -21.94
CA ASP A 6 21.61 0.12 -20.56
C ASP A 6 20.96 -1.07 -19.82
N PRO A 7 21.25 -1.30 -18.53
CA PRO A 7 20.63 -2.36 -17.75
C PRO A 7 19.11 -2.16 -17.69
N HIS A 8 18.37 -3.26 -17.89
CA HIS A 8 16.92 -3.31 -17.85
C HIS A 8 16.31 -2.51 -16.67
N ARG A 9 15.59 -1.43 -17.01
CA ARG A 9 14.76 -0.68 -16.06
C ARG A 9 13.69 -1.62 -15.49
N PRO A 10 13.49 -1.69 -14.15
CA PRO A 10 12.39 -2.45 -13.58
C PRO A 10 11.05 -1.83 -13.99
N PHE A 11 10.07 -2.70 -14.26
CA PHE A 11 8.73 -2.34 -14.76
C PHE A 11 7.89 -1.59 -13.72
N PHE A 12 8.28 -1.65 -12.44
CA PHE A 12 7.63 -0.94 -11.34
C PHE A 12 8.46 0.28 -10.90
N PRO A 13 7.90 1.51 -10.92
CA PRO A 13 8.58 2.73 -10.49
C PRO A 13 9.01 2.70 -9.01
N LEU A 14 8.38 1.85 -8.20
CA LEU A 14 8.64 1.72 -6.75
C LEU A 14 9.58 0.56 -6.36
N GLY A 15 10.04 -0.23 -7.33
CA GLY A 15 10.70 -1.51 -7.07
C GLY A 15 9.75 -2.57 -6.51
N ASN A 16 10.18 -3.84 -6.54
CA ASN A 16 9.39 -4.98 -6.09
C ASN A 16 8.98 -4.81 -4.60
N PRO A 17 7.68 -4.77 -4.25
CA PRO A 17 7.21 -4.59 -2.88
C PRO A 17 7.67 -5.72 -1.95
N PHE A 18 7.78 -6.96 -2.46
CA PHE A 18 8.33 -8.09 -1.69
C PHE A 18 9.80 -7.91 -1.34
N ARG A 19 10.57 -7.13 -2.12
CA ARG A 19 11.95 -6.77 -1.78
C ARG A 19 12.04 -5.62 -0.76
N ARG A 20 11.02 -4.77 -0.66
CA ARG A 20 10.98 -3.66 0.31
C ARG A 20 10.41 -4.06 1.67
N ILE A 21 9.53 -5.06 1.70
CA ILE A 21 8.89 -5.57 2.92
C ILE A 21 9.82 -6.54 3.69
N LEU A 22 10.91 -7.01 3.08
CA LEU A 22 11.77 -8.03 3.66
C LEU A 22 13.00 -7.43 4.39
N PRO A 23 13.31 -7.87 5.63
CA PRO A 23 14.40 -7.28 6.42
C PRO A 23 15.76 -7.45 5.73
N LYS A 24 16.60 -6.40 5.78
CA LYS A 24 17.95 -6.35 5.19
C LYS A 24 18.97 -7.33 5.82
N GLY A 25 18.54 -8.30 6.61
CA GLY A 25 19.39 -9.26 7.32
C GLY A 25 19.04 -10.74 7.11
N LEU A 26 17.88 -11.06 6.52
CA LEU A 26 17.60 -12.43 6.08
C LEU A 26 18.28 -12.63 4.73
N GLN A 27 19.41 -13.33 4.72
CA GLN A 27 19.87 -13.98 3.50
C GLN A 27 18.73 -14.90 3.04
N MET A 28 17.88 -14.40 2.14
CA MET A 28 16.94 -15.25 1.43
C MET A 28 17.75 -16.40 0.86
N SER A 29 17.25 -17.63 1.00
CA SER A 29 17.80 -18.71 0.22
C SER A 29 17.79 -18.28 -1.25
N THR A 30 18.89 -18.50 -1.97
CA THR A 30 19.01 -18.17 -3.40
C THR A 30 17.81 -18.68 -4.21
N ARG A 31 17.18 -19.75 -3.73
CA ARG A 31 15.92 -20.33 -4.20
C ARG A 31 14.73 -19.36 -4.15
N LEU A 32 14.47 -18.70 -3.02
CA LEU A 32 13.31 -17.78 -2.89
C LEU A 32 13.45 -16.55 -3.79
N ILE A 33 14.65 -15.99 -3.88
CA ILE A 33 14.95 -14.88 -4.82
C ILE A 33 14.73 -15.35 -6.26
N SER A 34 15.18 -16.56 -6.61
CA SER A 34 15.01 -17.13 -7.94
C SER A 34 13.53 -17.33 -8.30
N ILE A 35 12.71 -17.83 -7.37
CA ILE A 35 11.27 -18.03 -7.57
C ILE A 35 10.57 -16.69 -7.80
N LEU A 36 10.84 -15.68 -6.95
CA LEU A 36 10.24 -14.35 -7.09
C LEU A 36 10.64 -13.65 -8.38
N ASN A 37 11.93 -13.72 -8.75
CA ASN A 37 12.42 -13.11 -9.98
C ASN A 37 11.80 -13.77 -11.22
N SER A 38 11.68 -15.11 -11.22
CA SER A 38 11.06 -15.85 -12.33
C SER A 38 9.58 -15.49 -12.51
N PHE A 39 8.83 -15.37 -11.40
CA PHE A 39 7.46 -14.90 -11.46
C PHE A 39 7.36 -13.46 -11.97
N GLU A 40 8.22 -12.56 -11.47
CA GLU A 40 8.23 -11.15 -11.88
C GLU A 40 8.56 -10.99 -13.37
N GLU A 41 9.53 -11.74 -13.88
CA GLU A 41 9.91 -11.73 -15.29
C GLU A 41 8.77 -12.23 -16.18
N THR A 42 8.14 -13.35 -15.79
CA THR A 42 6.99 -13.93 -16.51
C THR A 42 5.80 -12.95 -16.55
N LEU A 43 5.50 -12.32 -15.42
CA LEU A 43 4.43 -11.33 -15.32
C LEU A 43 4.74 -10.09 -16.16
N ALA A 44 5.98 -9.59 -16.12
CA ALA A 44 6.39 -8.42 -16.90
C ALA A 44 6.30 -8.70 -18.41
N GLU A 45 6.67 -9.90 -18.85
CA GLU A 45 6.54 -10.31 -20.26
C GLU A 45 5.06 -10.36 -20.69
N ARG A 46 4.19 -10.94 -19.85
CA ARG A 46 2.75 -10.97 -20.12
C ARG A 46 2.13 -9.58 -20.18
N LEU A 47 2.50 -8.69 -19.25
CA LEU A 47 2.01 -7.32 -19.25
C LEU A 47 2.50 -6.55 -20.48
N ARG A 48 3.75 -6.76 -20.92
CA ARG A 48 4.27 -6.19 -22.17
C ARG A 48 3.47 -6.65 -23.38
N LYS A 49 3.09 -7.94 -23.46
CA LYS A 49 2.25 -8.49 -24.53
C LYS A 49 0.82 -7.91 -24.55
N LEU A 50 0.37 -7.34 -23.43
CA LEU A 50 -0.93 -6.68 -23.32
C LEU A 50 -0.88 -5.19 -23.64
N ILE A 51 0.30 -4.60 -23.81
CA ILE A 51 0.44 -3.22 -24.29
C ILE A 51 0.03 -3.21 -25.76
N PRO A 52 -1.05 -2.50 -26.13
CA PRO A 52 -1.49 -2.40 -27.52
C PRO A 52 -0.47 -1.61 -28.34
N GLU A 53 -0.24 -2.03 -29.59
CA GLU A 53 0.64 -1.29 -30.51
C GLU A 53 -0.04 -0.04 -31.10
N ASP A 54 -1.38 -0.03 -31.17
CA ASP A 54 -2.19 1.09 -31.68
C ASP A 54 -3.38 1.42 -30.77
N GLN A 55 -3.87 2.67 -30.82
CA GLN A 55 -4.97 3.16 -29.98
C GLN A 55 -6.30 2.42 -30.23
N GLY A 56 -6.47 1.78 -31.40
CA GLY A 56 -7.66 1.01 -31.78
C GLY A 56 -7.66 -0.46 -31.35
N ASP A 57 -6.53 -1.00 -30.87
CA ASP A 57 -6.41 -2.42 -30.50
C ASP A 57 -6.95 -2.72 -29.09
N VAL A 58 -7.06 -1.70 -28.25
CA VAL A 58 -7.70 -1.78 -26.93
C VAL A 58 -9.19 -2.03 -27.16
N LEU A 59 -9.74 -3.07 -26.53
CA LEU A 59 -11.15 -3.54 -26.67
C LEU A 59 -11.47 -4.40 -27.92
N SER A 60 -10.49 -4.77 -28.73
CA SER A 60 -10.71 -5.80 -29.76
C SER A 60 -10.99 -7.17 -29.11
N LEU A 61 -11.80 -8.02 -29.76
CA LEU A 61 -12.10 -9.37 -29.24
C LEU A 61 -10.81 -10.21 -29.06
N THR A 62 -9.84 -10.01 -29.96
CA THR A 62 -8.52 -10.66 -29.91
C THR A 62 -7.73 -10.21 -28.69
N TRP A 63 -7.69 -8.90 -28.41
CA TRP A 63 -7.03 -8.37 -27.21
C TRP A 63 -7.74 -8.83 -25.93
N MET A 64 -9.08 -8.82 -25.89
CA MET A 64 -9.86 -9.29 -24.74
C MET A 64 -9.59 -10.77 -24.44
N LYS A 65 -9.50 -11.61 -25.48
CA LYS A 65 -9.13 -13.02 -25.34
C LYS A 65 -7.72 -13.15 -24.76
N LEU A 66 -6.74 -12.44 -25.31
CA LEU A 66 -5.36 -12.42 -24.84
C LEU A 66 -5.24 -11.93 -23.39
N ALA A 67 -6.01 -10.90 -23.02
CA ALA A 67 -6.09 -10.38 -21.66
C ALA A 67 -6.67 -11.41 -20.68
N MET A 68 -7.74 -12.10 -21.06
CA MET A 68 -8.34 -13.16 -20.24
C MET A 68 -7.42 -14.37 -20.08
N GLU A 69 -6.74 -14.79 -21.14
CA GLU A 69 -5.74 -15.87 -21.09
C GLU A 69 -4.58 -15.48 -20.17
N SER A 70 -4.02 -14.28 -20.36
CA SER A 70 -2.95 -13.73 -19.52
C SER A 70 -3.34 -13.62 -18.03
N LEU A 71 -4.60 -13.24 -17.74
CA LEU A 71 -5.13 -13.19 -16.38
C LEU A 71 -5.26 -14.59 -15.77
N CYS A 72 -5.79 -15.56 -16.51
CA CYS A 72 -5.94 -16.95 -16.06
C CYS A 72 -4.58 -17.60 -15.79
N GLU A 73 -3.61 -17.37 -16.67
CA GLU A 73 -2.24 -17.86 -16.50
C GLU A 73 -1.56 -17.20 -15.30
N THR A 74 -1.67 -15.87 -15.15
CA THR A 74 -1.12 -15.15 -13.99
C THR A 74 -1.72 -15.62 -12.68
N ARG A 75 -3.03 -15.91 -12.66
CA ARG A 75 -3.70 -16.50 -11.48
C ARG A 75 -3.14 -17.89 -11.15
N THR A 76 -2.82 -18.69 -12.17
CA THR A 76 -2.23 -20.02 -11.98
C THR A 76 -0.82 -19.90 -11.45
N ASP A 77 0.00 -19.02 -12.03
CA ASP A 77 1.37 -18.78 -11.56
C ASP A 77 1.40 -18.18 -10.15
N MET A 78 0.42 -17.37 -9.78
CA MET A 78 0.28 -16.89 -8.40
C MET A 78 -0.01 -18.05 -7.44
N LYS A 79 -0.85 -19.00 -7.84
CA LYS A 79 -1.12 -20.21 -7.03
C LYS A 79 0.16 -21.03 -6.86
N THR A 80 0.91 -21.24 -7.94
CA THR A 80 2.22 -21.92 -7.94
C THR A 80 3.24 -21.16 -7.08
N LEU A 81 3.27 -19.84 -7.18
CA LEU A 81 4.13 -18.98 -6.37
C LEU A 81 3.80 -19.14 -4.89
N ILE A 82 2.53 -19.11 -4.50
CA ILE A 82 2.11 -19.31 -3.10
C ILE A 82 2.55 -20.69 -2.58
N THR A 83 2.44 -21.74 -3.40
CA THR A 83 2.90 -23.08 -3.03
C THR A 83 4.43 -23.18 -2.95
N ASP A 84 5.15 -22.57 -3.89
CA ASP A 84 6.62 -22.65 -4.00
C ASP A 84 7.34 -21.79 -2.96
N LEU A 85 6.72 -20.66 -2.59
CA LEU A 85 7.19 -19.83 -1.49
C LEU A 85 7.02 -20.53 -0.14
N ASP A 86 6.32 -21.68 -0.09
CA ASP A 86 5.88 -22.36 1.12
C ASP A 86 5.34 -21.34 2.14
N LEU A 87 4.68 -20.30 1.58
CA LEU A 87 4.05 -19.26 2.38
C LEU A 87 3.06 -20.03 3.24
N PRO A 88 3.17 -19.95 4.57
CA PRO A 88 2.61 -20.98 5.44
C PRO A 88 1.08 -20.99 5.48
N VAL A 89 0.39 -20.31 4.55
CA VAL A 89 -1.06 -20.25 4.38
C VAL A 89 -1.70 -21.65 4.35
N ILE A 90 -1.04 -22.65 3.75
CA ILE A 90 -1.56 -24.04 3.65
C ILE A 90 -1.53 -24.76 5.01
N GLY A 91 -0.80 -24.24 5.99
CA GLY A 91 -0.72 -24.75 7.36
C GLY A 91 -1.21 -23.75 8.42
N TRP A 92 -2.01 -22.76 8.04
CA TRP A 92 -2.70 -21.90 8.99
C TRP A 92 -3.99 -22.62 9.39
N ASP A 93 -4.12 -22.95 10.67
CA ASP A 93 -5.44 -23.26 11.25
C ASP A 93 -6.39 -22.08 10.92
N GLN A 94 -7.65 -22.38 10.58
CA GLN A 94 -8.65 -21.40 10.16
C GLN A 94 -8.68 -20.16 11.08
N ASN A 95 -8.44 -20.38 12.38
CA ASN A 95 -8.33 -19.34 13.39
C ASN A 95 -7.23 -18.29 13.14
N TRP A 96 -6.10 -18.65 12.53
CA TRP A 96 -5.00 -17.70 12.24
C TRP A 96 -5.26 -16.85 11.01
N ILE A 97 -6.03 -17.37 10.05
CA ILE A 97 -6.49 -16.59 8.89
C ILE A 97 -7.46 -15.50 9.38
N ASP A 98 -8.39 -15.85 10.26
CA ASP A 98 -9.34 -14.90 10.84
C ASP A 98 -8.63 -13.82 11.66
N VAL A 99 -7.63 -14.18 12.48
CA VAL A 99 -6.82 -13.21 13.25
C VAL A 99 -6.01 -12.30 12.32
N TYR A 100 -5.36 -12.84 11.29
CA TYR A 100 -4.60 -12.03 10.33
C TYR A 100 -5.49 -11.05 9.56
N LEU A 101 -6.68 -11.49 9.15
CA LEU A 101 -7.64 -10.64 8.44
C LEU A 101 -8.24 -9.57 9.35
N ASP A 102 -8.55 -9.90 10.61
CA ASP A 102 -9.02 -8.96 11.63
C ASP A 102 -7.95 -7.89 11.94
N ASP A 103 -6.70 -8.30 12.14
CA ASP A 103 -5.58 -7.36 12.35
C ASP A 103 -5.33 -6.48 11.11
N SER A 104 -5.45 -7.05 9.90
CA SER A 104 -5.33 -6.31 8.64
C SER A 104 -6.46 -5.30 8.45
N MET A 105 -7.68 -5.64 8.85
CA MET A 105 -8.84 -4.74 8.82
C MET A 105 -8.65 -3.56 9.77
N ARG A 106 -8.16 -3.82 10.99
CA ARG A 106 -7.83 -2.78 11.98
C ARG A 106 -6.75 -1.81 11.51
N LEU A 107 -5.71 -2.34 10.84
CA LEU A 107 -4.68 -1.52 10.20
C LEU A 107 -5.26 -0.64 9.09
N LEU A 108 -6.18 -1.19 8.28
CA LEU A 108 -6.85 -0.43 7.23
C LEU A 108 -7.70 0.71 7.81
N ASP A 109 -8.41 0.47 8.91
CA ASP A 109 -9.19 1.50 9.61
C ASP A 109 -8.31 2.65 10.09
N ILE A 110 -7.10 2.36 10.60
CA ILE A 110 -6.11 3.39 10.95
C ILE A 110 -5.68 4.17 9.69
N CYS A 111 -5.34 3.49 8.59
CA CYS A 111 -4.96 4.13 7.34
C CYS A 111 -6.06 5.05 6.79
N ILE A 112 -7.32 4.64 6.88
CA ILE A 112 -8.47 5.45 6.49
C ILE A 112 -8.60 6.67 7.38
N ALA A 113 -8.46 6.51 8.70
CA ALA A 113 -8.54 7.62 9.65
C ALA A 113 -7.44 8.67 9.39
N LEU A 114 -6.19 8.22 9.19
CA LEU A 114 -5.06 9.10 8.85
C LEU A 114 -5.26 9.79 7.49
N SER A 115 -5.75 9.06 6.48
CA SER A 115 -6.04 9.64 5.15
C SER A 115 -7.13 10.71 5.23
N SER A 116 -8.15 10.49 6.07
CA SER A 116 -9.19 11.48 6.35
C SER A 116 -8.62 12.72 7.03
N GLU A 117 -7.67 12.56 7.95
CA GLU A 117 -7.00 13.67 8.62
C GLU A 117 -6.14 14.50 7.66
N ILE A 118 -5.35 13.84 6.82
CA ILE A 118 -4.52 14.49 5.79
C ILE A 118 -5.42 15.25 4.80
N SER A 119 -6.54 14.64 4.39
CA SER A 119 -7.52 15.31 3.53
C SER A 119 -8.13 16.55 4.20
N GLY A 120 -8.41 16.45 5.50
CA GLY A 120 -8.81 17.59 6.32
C GLY A 120 -7.75 18.70 6.31
N LEU A 121 -6.48 18.38 6.57
CA LEU A 121 -5.40 19.36 6.54
C LEU A 121 -5.26 20.05 5.17
N ASN A 122 -5.41 19.29 4.08
CA ASN A 122 -5.39 19.85 2.72
C ASN A 122 -6.56 20.82 2.49
N GLN A 123 -7.76 20.49 2.96
CA GLN A 123 -8.91 21.40 2.89
C GLN A 123 -8.67 22.68 3.69
N GLY A 124 -8.05 22.57 4.87
CA GLY A 124 -7.62 23.72 5.66
C GLY A 124 -6.59 24.58 4.92
N HIS A 125 -5.61 23.96 4.27
CA HIS A 125 -4.62 24.68 3.46
C HIS A 125 -5.26 25.48 2.33
N LEU A 126 -6.26 24.91 1.64
CA LEU A 126 -7.01 25.62 0.59
C LEU A 126 -7.76 26.84 1.14
N LEU A 127 -8.36 26.74 2.33
CA LEU A 127 -9.02 27.89 2.98
C LEU A 127 -8.03 29.01 3.30
N LEU A 128 -6.81 28.67 3.73
CA LEU A 128 -5.74 29.64 3.98
C LEU A 128 -5.28 30.32 2.67
N GLN A 129 -5.05 29.54 1.61
CA GLN A 129 -4.69 30.10 0.30
C GLN A 129 -5.79 31.04 -0.22
N TYR A 130 -7.06 30.64 -0.09
CA TYR A 130 -8.19 31.46 -0.48
C TYR A 130 -8.26 32.76 0.34
N ALA A 131 -8.06 32.69 1.67
CA ALA A 131 -8.03 33.87 2.52
C ALA A 131 -6.90 34.82 2.13
N LEU A 132 -5.70 34.29 1.88
CA LEU A 132 -4.53 35.07 1.47
C LEU A 132 -4.77 35.79 0.15
N HIS A 133 -5.28 35.08 -0.87
CA HIS A 133 -5.62 35.68 -2.16
C HIS A 133 -6.65 36.83 -2.01
N ASN A 134 -7.64 36.69 -1.13
CA ASN A 134 -8.62 37.75 -0.88
C ASN A 134 -8.04 38.92 -0.07
N LEU A 135 -7.02 38.69 0.76
CA LEU A 135 -6.34 39.79 1.44
C LEU A 135 -5.47 40.60 0.47
N GLU A 136 -4.84 39.92 -0.48
CA GLU A 136 -4.00 40.53 -1.52
C GLU A 136 -4.80 41.38 -2.52
N SER A 137 -6.07 41.04 -2.78
CA SER A 137 -6.92 41.80 -3.70
C SER A 137 -7.43 43.15 -3.16
N GLY A 138 -7.29 43.41 -1.85
CA GLY A 138 -7.39 44.75 -1.24
C GLY A 138 -8.78 45.41 -1.19
N THR A 139 -9.86 44.74 -1.60
CA THR A 139 -11.21 45.31 -1.55
C THR A 139 -11.94 44.99 -0.23
N PRO A 140 -12.85 45.85 0.27
CA PRO A 140 -13.60 45.62 1.50
C PRO A 140 -14.40 44.31 1.50
N GLU A 141 -14.96 43.93 0.35
CA GLU A 141 -15.70 42.68 0.16
C GLU A 141 -14.80 41.44 0.24
N CYS A 142 -13.55 41.56 -0.25
CA CYS A 142 -12.55 40.50 -0.13
C CYS A 142 -12.06 40.36 1.32
N CYS A 143 -11.95 41.44 2.10
CA CYS A 143 -11.67 41.35 3.53
C CYS A 143 -12.73 40.54 4.30
N MET A 144 -14.02 40.70 3.95
CA MET A 144 -15.09 39.89 4.57
C MET A 144 -14.98 38.40 4.19
N LYS A 145 -14.64 38.09 2.93
CA LYS A 145 -14.42 36.71 2.46
C LYS A 145 -13.18 36.07 3.08
N ALA A 146 -12.11 36.84 3.29
CA ALA A 146 -10.92 36.37 3.97
C ALA A 146 -11.21 36.03 5.44
N ARG A 147 -11.97 36.89 6.12
CA ARG A 147 -12.38 36.65 7.51
C ARG A 147 -13.23 35.39 7.66
N SER A 148 -14.22 35.19 6.80
CA SER A 148 -15.06 33.98 6.85
C SER A 148 -14.26 32.71 6.53
N ALA A 149 -13.32 32.77 5.58
CA ALA A 149 -12.42 31.66 5.28
C ALA A 149 -11.50 31.30 6.45
N LEU A 150 -10.97 32.30 7.17
CA LEU A 150 -10.16 32.09 8.38
C LEU A 150 -10.98 31.53 9.55
N ASP A 151 -12.22 31.97 9.73
CA ASP A 151 -13.11 31.41 10.75
C ASP A 151 -13.49 29.95 10.43
N ASN A 152 -13.74 29.62 9.16
CA ASN A 152 -13.95 28.24 8.71
C ASN A 152 -12.71 27.37 8.91
N TRP A 153 -11.51 27.88 8.58
CA TRP A 153 -10.25 27.19 8.80
C TRP A 153 -10.03 26.91 10.29
N ARG A 154 -10.28 27.91 11.14
CA ARG A 154 -10.21 27.77 12.59
C ARG A 154 -11.15 26.67 13.07
N HIS A 155 -12.41 26.70 12.65
CA HIS A 155 -13.38 25.67 13.03
C HIS A 155 -12.93 24.26 12.60
N HIS A 156 -12.39 24.15 11.39
CA HIS A 156 -11.89 22.90 10.82
C HIS A 156 -10.74 22.29 11.64
N ILE A 157 -9.74 23.09 12.03
CA ILE A 157 -8.59 22.61 12.82
C ILE A 157 -8.98 22.26 14.27
N TYR A 158 -9.92 22.99 14.87
CA TYR A 158 -10.37 22.70 16.22
C TYR A 158 -11.36 21.52 16.28
N SER A 159 -11.95 21.13 15.15
CA SER A 159 -12.77 19.92 15.07
C SER A 159 -11.87 18.70 15.21
N LYS A 160 -11.98 17.99 16.33
CA LYS A 160 -11.21 16.75 16.52
C LYS A 160 -11.81 15.66 15.64
N ASN A 161 -10.98 14.95 14.89
CA ASN A 161 -11.42 13.78 14.15
C ASN A 161 -11.60 12.58 15.11
N PRO A 162 -12.83 12.08 15.30
CA PRO A 162 -13.08 10.97 16.21
C PRO A 162 -12.41 9.67 15.74
N ARG A 163 -12.19 9.51 14.43
CA ARG A 163 -11.54 8.31 13.88
C ARG A 163 -10.06 8.24 14.27
N VAL A 164 -9.38 9.38 14.30
CA VAL A 164 -7.97 9.48 14.73
C VAL A 164 -7.83 9.21 16.23
N GLN A 165 -8.81 9.61 17.04
CA GLN A 165 -8.81 9.30 18.48
C GLN A 165 -8.89 7.78 18.72
N SER A 166 -9.71 7.07 17.94
CA SER A 166 -9.83 5.61 18.03
C SER A 166 -8.58 4.87 17.54
N CYS A 167 -7.73 5.48 16.71
CA CYS A 167 -6.52 4.83 16.23
C CYS A 167 -5.59 4.41 17.36
N ARG A 168 -5.50 5.19 18.45
CA ARG A 168 -4.65 4.85 19.59
C ARG A 168 -5.07 3.53 20.23
N SER A 169 -6.35 3.37 20.52
CA SER A 169 -6.88 2.12 21.10
C SER A 169 -6.73 0.93 20.15
N ILE A 170 -6.84 1.15 18.83
CA ILE A 170 -6.63 0.10 17.84
C ILE A 170 -5.14 -0.30 17.79
N LEU A 171 -4.23 0.67 17.88
CA LEU A 171 -2.79 0.39 17.90
C LEU A 171 -2.40 -0.37 19.17
N GLU A 172 -2.93 0.06 20.32
CA GLU A 172 -2.73 -0.62 21.62
C GLU A 172 -3.23 -2.07 21.56
N SER A 173 -4.41 -2.32 20.98
CA SER A 173 -4.94 -3.69 20.85
C SER A 173 -4.13 -4.57 19.90
N LEU A 174 -3.64 -4.02 18.78
CA LEU A 174 -2.74 -4.73 17.85
C LEU A 174 -1.42 -5.11 18.53
N VAL A 175 -0.84 -4.20 19.31
CA VAL A 175 0.38 -4.46 20.09
C VAL A 175 0.14 -5.53 21.16
N GLU A 176 -1.03 -5.54 21.79
CA GLU A 176 -1.41 -6.61 22.73
C GLU A 176 -1.55 -7.96 22.03
N THR A 177 -2.19 -8.01 20.84
CA THR A 177 -2.30 -9.24 20.01
C THR A 177 -0.93 -9.85 19.72
N LEU A 178 0.06 -9.00 19.40
CA LEU A 178 1.44 -9.42 19.11
C LEU A 178 2.19 -9.93 20.36
N ASN A 179 1.85 -9.44 21.54
CA ASN A 179 2.50 -9.80 22.80
C ASN A 179 1.97 -11.10 23.43
N LEU A 180 0.94 -11.72 22.85
CA LEU A 180 0.40 -12.97 23.39
C LEU A 180 1.45 -14.10 23.41
N PRO A 181 1.59 -14.84 24.54
CA PRO A 181 2.57 -15.93 24.68
C PRO A 181 2.45 -17.01 23.61
N LYS A 182 1.23 -17.22 23.09
CA LYS A 182 0.91 -18.19 22.03
C LYS A 182 1.53 -17.79 20.68
N VAL A 183 1.64 -16.49 20.41
CA VAL A 183 2.34 -15.92 19.25
C VAL A 183 3.85 -15.92 19.54
N LYS A 184 4.27 -15.42 20.70
CA LYS A 184 5.68 -15.32 21.13
C LYS A 184 6.47 -16.64 21.11
N ASN A 185 5.81 -17.74 21.50
CA ASN A 185 6.44 -19.06 21.61
C ASN A 185 6.24 -19.94 20.37
N SER A 186 5.44 -19.48 19.41
CA SER A 186 5.33 -20.11 18.10
C SER A 186 6.54 -19.74 17.23
N SER A 187 7.12 -20.72 16.54
CA SER A 187 8.15 -20.46 15.51
C SER A 187 7.68 -19.42 14.48
N LYS A 188 6.36 -19.37 14.22
CA LYS A 188 5.71 -18.42 13.30
C LYS A 188 5.52 -17.03 13.92
N GLY A 189 5.20 -16.93 15.22
CA GLY A 189 5.03 -15.63 15.86
C GLY A 189 6.34 -14.95 16.26
N LYS A 190 7.45 -15.70 16.39
CA LYS A 190 8.80 -15.12 16.43
C LYS A 190 9.15 -14.35 15.15
N VAL A 191 8.77 -14.87 13.98
CA VAL A 191 8.99 -14.21 12.68
C VAL A 191 8.18 -12.90 12.59
N LEU A 192 6.91 -12.92 13.02
CA LEU A 192 6.07 -11.72 13.08
C LEU A 192 6.61 -10.68 14.07
N MET A 193 7.07 -11.08 15.25
CA MET A 193 7.58 -10.13 16.25
C MET A 193 8.87 -9.45 15.77
N HIS A 194 9.78 -10.19 15.12
CA HIS A 194 10.97 -9.60 14.52
C HIS A 194 10.64 -8.59 13.42
N ALA A 195 9.61 -8.84 12.61
CA ALA A 195 9.16 -7.88 11.59
C ALA A 195 8.62 -6.57 12.22
N VAL A 196 7.95 -6.64 13.36
CA VAL A 196 7.40 -5.46 14.05
C VAL A 196 8.47 -4.65 14.80
N GLU A 197 9.42 -5.32 15.45
CA GLU A 197 10.56 -4.67 16.11
C GLU A 197 11.44 -3.90 15.11
N ASP A 198 11.61 -4.44 13.89
CA ASP A 198 12.40 -3.80 12.84
C ASP A 198 11.70 -2.58 12.20
N ILE A 199 10.37 -2.50 12.24
CA ILE A 199 9.60 -1.32 11.77
C ILE A 199 9.66 -0.17 12.77
N SER A 200 9.94 -0.47 14.04
CA SER A 200 9.94 0.49 15.14
C SER A 200 11.29 1.19 15.38
N ARG A 201 12.27 0.97 14.48
CA ARG A 201 13.61 1.59 14.47
C ARG A 201 13.81 2.48 13.26
#